data_AF-A0A366XAH2-F1
#
_entry.id   AF-A0A366XAH2-F1
#
_cell.length_a   1.000
_cell.length_b   1.000
_cell.length_c   1.000
_cell.angle_alpha   90.00
_cell.angle_beta   90.00
_cell.angle_gamma   90.00
#
_symmetry.space_group_name_H-M   'P 1'
#
loop_
_entity.id
_entity.type
_entity.pdbx_description
1 polymer ?
#
loop_
_entity_poly.entity_id
_entity_poly.type
_entity_poly.pdbx_seq_one_letter_code
_entity_poly.pdbx_strand_id
1 'polypeptide(L)'
;MRVFITILALNFILLAGVAAADRYRVQGNAPNWCEMAQKYLEPVGSRPPFKCAADGSMISGKKSLCIRLNNYGCMWQRSATWPGTDIKPGNDGAHDGKGGNNGHSVFRDPVYSLAAKFHWFAIKKNTSALKLAENYLPWCDTLGSSTRKGRFYRSCNLKRSQRKTNRAYCERPSNGRPISGQCSSCNCPSVLAAKWVEGSRFGILDQLPLLDAEGQPSDLLVEIALRNSVNELGGYRPNDQAVAEAKALYSKIYK
;
A
#
# COMPACT_ATOMS: atom_id res chain seq x y z
N MET A 1 -24.98 -10.98 -68.33
CA MET A 1 -26.00 -10.83 -67.26
C MET A 1 -25.37 -11.28 -65.95
N ARG A 2 -25.39 -10.42 -64.93
CA ARG A 2 -25.06 -10.66 -63.50
C ARG A 2 -23.59 -10.82 -63.11
N VAL A 3 -23.04 -9.64 -62.83
CA VAL A 3 -22.01 -9.30 -61.83
C VAL A 3 -22.19 -10.13 -60.55
N PHE A 4 -21.16 -10.86 -60.14
CA PHE A 4 -21.00 -11.35 -58.77
C PHE A 4 -19.77 -10.68 -58.16
N ILE A 5 -20.01 -9.51 -57.57
CA ILE A 5 -19.18 -8.93 -56.52
C ILE A 5 -19.81 -9.41 -55.22
N THR A 6 -19.11 -10.25 -54.47
CA THR A 6 -19.38 -10.41 -53.04
C THR A 6 -18.05 -10.59 -52.34
N ILE A 7 -17.42 -9.43 -52.12
CA ILE A 7 -16.62 -9.06 -50.98
C ILE A 7 -16.09 -10.27 -50.19
N LEU A 8 -14.85 -10.67 -50.48
CA LEU A 8 -14.00 -11.34 -49.51
C LEU A 8 -13.94 -10.42 -48.28
N ALA A 9 -14.76 -10.73 -47.29
CA ALA A 9 -14.61 -10.18 -45.96
C ALA A 9 -13.29 -10.73 -45.39
N LEU A 10 -12.21 -9.97 -45.62
CA LEU A 10 -11.14 -9.82 -44.67
C LEU A 10 -11.73 -9.79 -43.26
N ASN A 11 -11.23 -10.69 -42.42
CA ASN A 11 -11.07 -10.61 -40.96
C ASN A 11 -11.24 -12.00 -40.32
N PHE A 12 -10.64 -13.03 -40.91
CA PHE A 12 -10.13 -14.16 -40.14
C PHE A 12 -8.80 -13.74 -39.46
N ILE A 13 -8.86 -12.68 -38.65
CA ILE A 13 -7.91 -12.52 -37.54
C ILE A 13 -8.53 -13.32 -36.41
N LEU A 14 -8.29 -14.62 -36.46
CA LEU A 14 -8.46 -15.53 -35.33
C LEU A 14 -7.28 -15.32 -34.37
N LEU A 15 -7.08 -14.08 -33.93
CA LEU A 15 -6.51 -13.80 -32.63
C LEU A 15 -7.71 -13.74 -31.68
N ALA A 16 -8.21 -14.93 -31.33
CA ALA A 16 -8.80 -15.13 -30.02
C ALA A 16 -7.68 -14.98 -28.97
N GLY A 17 -7.09 -13.78 -28.92
CA GLY A 17 -6.36 -13.23 -27.80
C GLY A 17 -7.40 -12.91 -26.72
N VAL A 18 -8.00 -13.96 -26.18
CA VAL A 18 -8.52 -13.93 -24.83
C VAL A 18 -7.76 -15.02 -24.10
N ALA A 19 -6.45 -14.81 -24.01
CA ALA A 19 -5.82 -15.01 -22.71
C ALA A 19 -6.61 -14.11 -21.76
N ALA A 20 -7.70 -14.64 -21.19
CA ALA A 20 -8.10 -14.21 -19.87
C ALA A 20 -6.89 -14.57 -19.02
N ALA A 21 -5.93 -13.64 -18.95
CA ALA A 21 -4.90 -13.68 -17.94
C ALA A 21 -5.66 -13.95 -16.66
N ASP A 22 -5.40 -15.11 -16.05
CA ASP A 22 -5.96 -15.48 -14.77
C ASP A 22 -5.74 -14.28 -13.85
N ARG A 23 -6.79 -13.46 -13.73
CA ARG A 23 -6.84 -12.35 -12.79
C ARG A 23 -6.70 -13.04 -11.48
N TYR A 24 -5.53 -12.94 -10.87
CA TYR A 24 -5.22 -13.66 -9.67
C TYR A 24 -6.20 -13.18 -8.61
N ARG A 25 -7.32 -13.89 -8.47
CA ARG A 25 -8.23 -13.77 -7.34
C ARG A 25 -7.42 -14.40 -6.22
N VAL A 26 -6.55 -13.61 -5.58
CA VAL A 26 -5.89 -14.03 -4.34
C VAL A 26 -7.00 -14.12 -3.28
N GLN A 27 -7.75 -15.22 -3.31
CA GLN A 27 -8.62 -15.65 -2.22
C GLN A 27 -7.86 -16.53 -1.21
N GLY A 28 -6.58 -16.83 -1.44
CA GLY A 28 -5.73 -17.58 -0.52
C GLY A 28 -4.72 -16.67 0.16
N ASN A 29 -4.53 -16.84 1.46
CA ASN A 29 -3.44 -16.20 2.19
C ASN A 29 -2.08 -16.60 1.56
N ALA A 30 -1.03 -15.81 1.78
CA ALA A 30 0.33 -16.22 1.46
C ALA A 30 0.69 -17.51 2.22
N PRO A 31 1.57 -18.37 1.68
CA PRO A 31 2.10 -19.51 2.41
C PRO A 31 2.68 -19.08 3.76
N ASN A 32 2.43 -19.88 4.81
CA ASN A 32 2.94 -19.71 6.18
C ASN A 32 2.68 -18.32 6.79
N TRP A 33 1.72 -17.55 6.26
CA TRP A 33 1.50 -16.16 6.68
C TRP A 33 1.26 -16.02 8.19
N CYS A 34 0.65 -17.03 8.80
CA CYS A 34 0.37 -17.03 10.23
C CYS A 34 1.65 -17.21 11.04
N GLU A 35 2.48 -18.21 10.68
CA GLU A 35 3.77 -18.45 11.32
C GLU A 35 4.68 -17.23 11.19
N MET A 36 4.71 -16.62 10.00
CA MET A 36 5.44 -15.36 9.76
C MET A 36 4.91 -14.23 10.63
N ALA A 37 3.59 -14.12 10.79
CA ALA A 37 2.98 -13.09 11.64
C ALA A 37 3.33 -13.32 13.11
N GLN A 38 3.32 -14.57 13.58
CA GLN A 38 3.75 -14.91 14.93
C GLN A 38 5.25 -14.66 15.15
N LYS A 39 6.08 -14.90 14.14
CA LYS A 39 7.54 -14.69 14.19
C LYS A 39 7.92 -13.22 14.19
N TYR A 40 7.30 -12.42 13.33
CA TYR A 40 7.79 -11.09 12.97
C TYR A 40 6.90 -9.93 13.41
N LEU A 41 5.67 -10.17 13.90
CA LEU A 41 4.80 -9.09 14.37
C LEU A 41 4.72 -9.05 15.89
N GLU A 42 4.81 -7.84 16.42
CA GLU A 42 4.55 -7.52 17.81
C GLU A 42 3.30 -6.63 17.95
N PRO A 43 2.52 -6.79 19.02
CA PRO A 43 1.37 -5.95 19.27
C PRO A 43 1.76 -4.54 19.72
N VAL A 44 0.97 -3.54 19.32
CA VAL A 44 1.08 -2.16 19.84
C VAL A 44 -0.11 -1.85 20.76
N GLY A 45 0.17 -1.19 21.88
CA GLY A 45 -0.84 -0.83 22.88
C GLY A 45 -1.37 -2.06 23.62
N SER A 46 -2.67 -2.12 23.87
CA SER A 46 -3.31 -3.22 24.62
C SER A 46 -3.63 -4.46 23.77
N ARG A 47 -3.03 -4.59 22.59
CA ARG A 47 -3.34 -5.70 21.68
C ARG A 47 -2.67 -7.00 22.13
N PRO A 48 -3.34 -8.15 21.94
CA PRO A 48 -2.72 -9.43 22.25
C PRO A 48 -1.65 -9.79 21.21
N PRO A 49 -0.60 -10.52 21.61
CA PRO A 49 0.36 -11.12 20.69
C PRO A 49 -0.33 -11.94 19.59
N PHE A 50 0.32 -12.02 18.44
CA PHE A 50 -0.20 -12.81 17.32
C PHE A 50 -0.14 -14.31 17.68
N LYS A 51 -1.21 -15.04 17.35
CA LYS A 51 -1.34 -16.48 17.62
C LYS A 51 -1.96 -17.19 16.43
N CYS A 52 -1.37 -18.31 16.06
CA CYS A 52 -1.93 -19.24 15.09
C CYS A 52 -2.79 -20.29 15.77
N ALA A 53 -3.80 -20.77 15.06
CA ALA A 53 -4.52 -21.97 15.47
C ALA A 53 -3.58 -23.19 15.34
N ALA A 54 -3.91 -24.27 16.05
CA ALA A 54 -3.06 -25.47 16.10
C ALA A 54 -2.86 -26.14 14.72
N ASP A 55 -3.81 -25.95 13.81
CA ASP A 55 -3.76 -26.43 12.42
C ASP A 55 -3.05 -25.43 11.47
N GLY A 56 -2.37 -24.41 12.00
CA GLY A 56 -1.74 -23.34 11.23
C GLY A 56 -2.73 -22.34 10.63
N SER A 57 -4.04 -22.52 10.88
CA SER A 57 -5.08 -21.61 10.43
C SER A 57 -5.20 -20.40 11.38
N MET A 58 -6.14 -19.50 11.05
CA MET A 58 -6.34 -18.26 11.80
C MET A 58 -7.21 -18.51 13.04
N ILE A 59 -6.77 -18.09 14.24
CA ILE A 59 -7.69 -17.93 15.38
C ILE A 59 -8.68 -16.82 15.00
N SER A 60 -9.98 -17.13 15.02
CA SER A 60 -11.08 -16.30 14.49
C SER A 60 -10.94 -14.80 14.77
N GLY A 61 -11.10 -13.98 13.72
CA GLY A 61 -11.10 -12.52 13.77
C GLY A 61 -10.71 -11.88 12.44
N LYS A 62 -11.19 -10.67 12.13
CA LYS A 62 -10.77 -9.97 10.91
C LYS A 62 -9.33 -9.47 11.06
N LYS A 63 -8.37 -10.09 10.37
CA LYS A 63 -6.98 -9.61 10.24
C LYS A 63 -6.82 -8.80 8.95
N SER A 64 -5.89 -7.83 8.92
CA SER A 64 -5.69 -7.00 7.73
C SER A 64 -5.26 -7.87 6.54
N LEU A 65 -5.63 -7.48 5.32
CA LEU A 65 -5.22 -8.20 4.11
C LEU A 65 -3.69 -8.26 4.03
N CYS A 66 -2.99 -7.18 4.35
CA CYS A 66 -1.53 -7.13 4.33
C CYS A 66 -0.85 -8.20 5.18
N ILE A 67 -1.35 -8.48 6.40
CA ILE A 67 -0.80 -9.57 7.24
C ILE A 67 -0.95 -10.91 6.53
N ARG A 68 -2.14 -11.18 5.98
CA ARG A 68 -2.44 -12.43 5.27
C ARG A 68 -1.64 -12.63 4.00
N LEU A 69 -0.99 -11.57 3.47
CA LEU A 69 -0.19 -11.60 2.26
C LEU A 69 1.31 -11.49 2.52
N ASN A 70 1.77 -11.65 3.78
CA ASN A 70 3.15 -11.36 4.20
C ASN A 70 3.63 -9.96 3.78
N ASN A 71 2.71 -9.00 3.64
CA ASN A 71 2.99 -7.68 3.10
C ASN A 71 3.10 -6.64 4.23
N TYR A 72 4.13 -6.74 5.07
CA TYR A 72 4.25 -5.91 6.28
C TYR A 72 4.61 -4.45 6.03
N GLY A 73 4.86 -4.11 4.76
CA GLY A 73 4.91 -2.75 4.25
C GLY A 73 3.73 -2.30 3.39
N CYS A 74 2.66 -3.12 3.27
CA CYS A 74 1.49 -2.90 2.39
C CYS A 74 1.84 -2.32 1.01
N MET A 75 2.84 -2.92 0.37
CA MET A 75 3.29 -2.52 -0.95
C MET A 75 2.23 -2.85 -2.00
N TRP A 76 1.89 -1.86 -2.82
CA TRP A 76 1.10 -2.06 -4.03
C TRP A 76 1.94 -2.71 -5.11
N GLN A 77 1.34 -3.68 -5.80
CA GLN A 77 1.87 -4.28 -7.01
C GLN A 77 1.99 -3.20 -8.08
N ARG A 78 3.19 -3.06 -8.64
CA ARG A 78 3.47 -2.21 -9.79
C ARG A 78 3.64 -3.10 -11.02
N SER A 79 3.70 -2.47 -12.20
CA SER A 79 4.03 -3.15 -13.47
C SER A 79 5.37 -3.90 -13.40
N ALA A 80 6.32 -3.39 -12.62
CA ALA A 80 7.51 -4.11 -12.18
C ALA A 80 7.25 -4.76 -10.82
N THR A 81 7.63 -6.02 -10.69
CA THR A 81 7.39 -6.82 -9.48
C THR A 81 8.40 -6.48 -8.39
N TRP A 82 7.95 -6.51 -7.13
CA TRP A 82 8.87 -6.35 -6.00
C TRP A 82 9.70 -7.63 -5.84
N PRO A 83 11.02 -7.52 -5.58
CA PRO A 83 11.82 -8.66 -5.14
C PRO A 83 11.14 -9.40 -3.98
N GLY A 84 11.19 -10.74 -4.03
CA GLY A 84 10.54 -11.59 -3.02
C GLY A 84 9.05 -11.84 -3.22
N THR A 85 8.47 -11.33 -4.31
CA THR A 85 7.13 -11.71 -4.78
C THR A 85 7.23 -12.76 -5.89
N ASP A 86 6.27 -13.71 -5.94
CA ASP A 86 6.15 -14.69 -7.03
C ASP A 86 5.19 -14.21 -8.14
N ILE A 87 4.85 -12.92 -8.13
CA ILE A 87 3.88 -12.33 -9.06
C ILE A 87 4.58 -12.07 -10.41
N LYS A 88 3.94 -12.45 -11.52
CA LYS A 88 4.44 -12.22 -12.89
C LYS A 88 4.01 -10.84 -13.44
N PRO A 89 4.76 -10.25 -14.39
CA PRO A 89 4.31 -9.05 -15.11
C PRO A 89 2.93 -9.25 -15.74
N GLY A 90 2.03 -8.28 -15.59
CA GLY A 90 0.64 -8.36 -16.08
C GLY A 90 -0.37 -8.93 -15.08
N ASN A 91 0.05 -9.25 -13.85
CA ASN A 91 -0.83 -9.59 -12.73
C ASN A 91 -0.99 -8.37 -11.82
N ASP A 92 -2.24 -8.00 -11.53
CA ASP A 92 -2.56 -6.83 -10.72
C ASP A 92 -2.30 -7.01 -9.22
N GLY A 93 -2.03 -8.21 -8.70
CA GLY A 93 -1.87 -8.44 -7.26
C GLY A 93 -3.21 -8.66 -6.53
N ALA A 94 -3.20 -8.66 -5.19
CA ALA A 94 -4.37 -9.00 -4.37
C ALA A 94 -5.26 -7.78 -4.06
N HIS A 95 -6.55 -7.83 -4.39
CA HIS A 95 -7.46 -6.70 -4.22
C HIS A 95 -8.36 -6.80 -2.98
N ASP A 96 -8.63 -5.65 -2.34
CA ASP A 96 -9.64 -5.49 -1.30
C ASP A 96 -11.10 -5.45 -1.85
N GLY A 97 -11.32 -5.63 -3.17
CA GLY A 97 -12.65 -5.54 -3.80
C GLY A 97 -12.67 -5.59 -5.34
N LYS A 98 -13.75 -5.11 -5.98
CA LYS A 98 -13.89 -5.00 -7.46
C LYS A 98 -13.09 -3.79 -7.98
N GLY A 99 -11.77 -3.93 -8.06
CA GLY A 99 -10.86 -3.01 -8.75
C GLY A 99 -10.25 -3.69 -9.98
N GLY A 100 -9.97 -2.92 -11.03
CA GLY A 100 -9.45 -3.44 -12.29
C GLY A 100 -7.93 -3.30 -12.47
N ASN A 101 -7.26 -2.44 -11.69
CA ASN A 101 -5.83 -2.12 -11.88
C ASN A 101 -5.13 -1.97 -10.51
N ASN A 102 -4.01 -2.68 -10.32
CA ASN A 102 -3.14 -2.73 -9.13
C ASN A 102 -3.81 -3.14 -7.79
N GLY A 103 -3.16 -4.05 -7.10
CA GLY A 103 -3.56 -4.72 -5.85
C GLY A 103 -2.36 -4.81 -4.91
N HIS A 104 -2.55 -5.33 -3.70
CA HIS A 104 -1.46 -5.58 -2.77
C HIS A 104 -0.54 -6.67 -3.30
N SER A 105 0.77 -6.46 -3.19
CA SER A 105 1.73 -7.51 -3.46
C SER A 105 1.63 -8.63 -2.43
N VAL A 106 1.94 -9.84 -2.86
CA VAL A 106 2.03 -11.04 -2.02
C VAL A 106 3.49 -11.44 -1.96
N PHE A 107 4.05 -11.47 -0.76
CA PHE A 107 5.46 -11.78 -0.55
C PHE A 107 5.62 -13.21 -0.04
N ARG A 108 6.73 -13.85 -0.42
CA ARG A 108 7.10 -15.14 0.16
C ARG A 108 7.50 -15.02 1.62
N ASP A 109 8.21 -13.94 1.95
CA ASP A 109 8.66 -13.62 3.29
C ASP A 109 8.46 -12.12 3.55
N PRO A 110 7.88 -11.74 4.71
CA PRO A 110 7.61 -10.33 5.03
C PRO A 110 8.84 -9.42 5.10
N VAL A 111 10.05 -9.94 5.29
CA VAL A 111 11.26 -9.10 5.31
C VAL A 111 11.51 -8.43 3.95
N TYR A 112 11.13 -9.08 2.84
CA TYR A 112 11.17 -8.47 1.50
C TYR A 112 10.19 -7.30 1.38
N SER A 113 8.99 -7.45 1.95
CA SER A 113 8.00 -6.38 1.98
C SER A 113 8.49 -5.17 2.77
N LEU A 114 9.12 -5.41 3.91
CA LEU A 114 9.67 -4.34 4.75
C LEU A 114 10.86 -3.64 4.06
N ALA A 115 11.77 -4.40 3.43
CA ALA A 115 12.86 -3.83 2.64
C ALA A 115 12.34 -3.00 1.44
N ALA A 116 11.30 -3.49 0.75
CA ALA A 116 10.63 -2.75 -0.32
C ALA A 116 10.00 -1.44 0.18
N LYS A 117 9.45 -1.43 1.40
CA LYS A 117 8.93 -0.21 2.04
C LYS A 117 10.02 0.80 2.35
N PHE A 118 11.15 0.36 2.91
CA PHE A 118 12.32 1.23 3.10
C PHE A 118 12.75 1.86 1.77
N HIS A 119 12.87 1.04 0.72
CA HIS A 119 13.20 1.52 -0.62
C HIS A 119 12.20 2.53 -1.15
N TRP A 120 10.90 2.28 -0.97
CA TRP A 120 9.86 3.19 -1.43
C TRP A 120 10.02 4.59 -0.83
N PHE A 121 10.33 4.70 0.46
CA PHE A 121 10.59 5.99 1.10
C PHE A 121 11.93 6.60 0.64
N ALA A 122 12.98 5.78 0.56
CA ALA A 122 14.34 6.22 0.27
C ALA A 122 14.51 6.85 -1.12
N ILE A 123 13.82 6.35 -2.16
CA ILE A 123 13.99 6.84 -3.54
C ILE A 123 13.23 8.15 -3.85
N LYS A 124 12.56 8.75 -2.87
CA LYS A 124 11.77 9.96 -3.10
C LYS A 124 12.67 11.18 -3.16
N LYS A 125 12.52 11.99 -4.22
CA LYS A 125 13.29 13.23 -4.43
C LYS A 125 13.07 14.29 -3.33
N ASN A 126 11.89 14.31 -2.71
CA ASN A 126 11.59 15.18 -1.57
C ASN A 126 11.24 14.29 -0.38
N THR A 127 12.03 14.42 0.68
CA THR A 127 11.98 13.51 1.84
C THR A 127 11.26 14.11 3.03
N SER A 128 10.61 15.26 2.90
CA SER A 128 9.79 15.79 4.00
C SER A 128 8.64 14.85 4.34
N ALA A 129 8.34 14.71 5.64
CA ALA A 129 7.29 13.81 6.11
C ALA A 129 5.94 14.09 5.45
N LEU A 130 5.58 15.38 5.29
CA LEU A 130 4.34 15.77 4.63
C LEU A 130 4.33 15.31 3.18
N LYS A 131 5.42 15.49 2.43
CA LYS A 131 5.44 15.10 1.02
C LYS A 131 5.43 13.59 0.85
N LEU A 132 6.14 12.86 1.70
CA LEU A 132 6.09 11.40 1.75
C LEU A 132 4.66 10.92 2.04
N ALA A 133 3.98 11.51 3.03
CA ALA A 133 2.62 11.14 3.41
C ALA A 133 1.62 11.47 2.30
N GLU A 134 1.75 12.61 1.62
CA GLU A 134 0.93 12.99 0.48
C GLU A 134 1.10 12.04 -0.71
N ASN A 135 2.33 11.55 -0.94
CA ASN A 135 2.60 10.55 -1.98
C ASN A 135 2.06 9.17 -1.60
N TYR A 136 2.03 8.85 -0.30
CA TYR A 136 1.57 7.55 0.20
C TYR A 136 0.04 7.46 0.20
N LEU A 137 -0.63 8.46 0.78
CA LEU A 137 -2.09 8.53 0.93
C LEU A 137 -2.56 9.96 0.66
N PRO A 138 -2.82 10.36 -0.60
CA PRO A 138 -3.15 11.75 -0.93
C PRO A 138 -4.41 12.24 -0.20
N TRP A 139 -4.56 13.56 -0.06
CA TRP A 139 -5.68 14.20 0.65
C TRP A 139 -7.08 13.78 0.17
N CYS A 140 -7.20 13.45 -1.11
CA CYS A 140 -8.44 12.98 -1.68
C CYS A 140 -8.76 11.55 -1.19
N ASP A 141 -10.03 11.21 -1.01
CA ASP A 141 -10.41 9.87 -0.55
C ASP A 141 -10.35 8.83 -1.69
N THR A 142 -9.41 7.89 -1.55
CA THR A 142 -9.23 6.70 -2.39
C THR A 142 -9.90 5.44 -1.82
N LEU A 143 -10.31 5.46 -0.54
CA LEU A 143 -10.60 4.28 0.26
C LEU A 143 -12.10 3.93 0.26
N GLY A 144 -12.54 3.18 -0.75
CA GLY A 144 -13.80 2.41 -0.67
C GLY A 144 -14.75 2.54 -1.85
N SER A 145 -15.74 1.64 -1.91
CA SER A 145 -16.79 1.58 -2.94
C SER A 145 -17.87 2.67 -2.78
N SER A 146 -17.92 3.36 -1.64
CA SER A 146 -18.91 4.40 -1.34
C SER A 146 -18.50 5.78 -1.87
N THR A 147 -19.43 6.50 -2.49
CA THR A 147 -19.20 7.84 -3.06
C THR A 147 -18.96 8.93 -1.99
N ARG A 148 -19.32 8.66 -0.73
CA ARG A 148 -19.22 9.58 0.41
C ARG A 148 -18.87 8.81 1.69
N LYS A 149 -18.03 9.38 2.55
CA LYS A 149 -17.80 8.94 3.93
C LYS A 149 -18.09 10.11 4.87
N GLY A 150 -18.96 9.90 5.85
CA GLY A 150 -19.47 11.00 6.67
C GLY A 150 -20.12 12.10 5.79
N ARG A 151 -19.64 13.34 5.92
CA ARG A 151 -20.09 14.50 5.12
C ARG A 151 -19.23 14.78 3.88
N PHE A 152 -18.14 14.03 3.67
CA PHE A 152 -17.17 14.31 2.62
C PHE A 152 -17.30 13.35 1.43
N TYR A 153 -17.30 13.92 0.24
CA TYR A 153 -17.34 13.20 -1.02
C TYR A 153 -15.93 12.90 -1.55
N ARG A 154 -15.80 11.77 -2.25
CA ARG A 154 -14.57 11.38 -2.93
C ARG A 154 -14.23 12.36 -4.05
N SER A 155 -12.93 12.59 -4.26
CA SER A 155 -12.46 13.65 -5.16
C SER A 155 -11.24 13.27 -6.01
N CYS A 156 -10.61 12.11 -5.79
CA CYS A 156 -9.36 11.76 -6.47
C CYS A 156 -9.50 11.70 -8.00
N ASN A 157 -10.69 11.36 -8.50
CA ASN A 157 -10.97 11.27 -9.93
C ASN A 157 -11.86 12.42 -10.44
N LEU A 158 -12.19 13.40 -9.58
CA LEU A 158 -13.05 14.53 -9.94
C LEU A 158 -12.23 15.78 -10.18
N LYS A 159 -12.32 16.30 -11.41
CA LYS A 159 -11.90 17.67 -11.73
C LYS A 159 -12.73 18.65 -10.91
N ARG A 160 -12.17 19.82 -10.61
CA ARG A 160 -12.87 20.88 -9.86
C ARG A 160 -14.21 21.27 -10.51
N SER A 161 -14.27 21.29 -11.85
CA SER A 161 -15.49 21.57 -12.62
C SER A 161 -16.58 20.51 -12.49
N GLN A 162 -16.24 19.28 -12.09
CA GLN A 162 -17.19 18.18 -11.91
C GLN A 162 -17.75 18.14 -10.47
N ARG A 163 -17.26 19.01 -9.58
CA ARG A 163 -17.68 19.06 -8.18
C ARG A 163 -18.92 19.95 -8.04
N LYS A 164 -19.89 19.48 -7.26
CA LYS A 164 -21.07 20.29 -6.93
C LYS A 164 -20.71 21.26 -5.82
N THR A 165 -21.07 22.53 -5.99
CA THR A 165 -20.76 23.62 -5.04
C THR A 165 -21.34 23.42 -3.64
N ASN A 166 -22.45 22.68 -3.52
CA ASN A 166 -23.10 22.37 -2.25
C ASN A 166 -22.58 21.11 -1.54
N ARG A 167 -21.43 20.57 -1.95
CA ARG A 167 -20.84 19.36 -1.38
C ARG A 167 -19.44 19.62 -0.86
N ALA A 168 -19.13 19.06 0.32
CA ALA A 168 -17.77 19.03 0.84
C ALA A 168 -17.01 17.85 0.21
N TYR A 169 -15.84 18.10 -0.37
CA TYR A 169 -14.99 17.09 -0.97
C TYR A 169 -13.71 16.92 -0.15
N CYS A 170 -13.16 15.71 -0.11
CA CYS A 170 -11.84 15.50 0.46
C CYS A 170 -10.79 16.24 -0.37
N GLU A 171 -10.13 17.25 0.17
CA GLU A 171 -9.07 17.96 -0.58
C GLU A 171 -8.03 18.56 0.36
N ARG A 172 -6.89 18.96 -0.21
CA ARG A 172 -5.84 19.61 0.58
C ARG A 172 -6.36 20.94 1.13
N PRO A 173 -6.28 21.18 2.46
CA PRO A 173 -6.65 22.48 3.03
C PRO A 173 -5.72 23.58 2.53
N SER A 174 -6.29 24.73 2.17
CA SER A 174 -5.54 25.88 1.66
C SER A 174 -4.60 26.48 2.71
N ASN A 175 -4.97 26.42 3.99
CA ASN A 175 -4.20 26.92 5.13
C ASN A 175 -3.36 25.82 5.82
N GLY A 176 -3.25 24.64 5.23
CA GLY A 176 -2.53 23.49 5.80
C GLY A 176 -3.21 22.79 6.98
N ARG A 177 -4.36 23.30 7.48
CA ARG A 177 -5.09 22.72 8.60
C ARG A 177 -6.40 22.07 8.14
N PRO A 178 -6.62 20.76 8.36
CA PRO A 178 -7.88 20.11 8.01
C PRO A 178 -9.08 20.76 8.72
N ILE A 179 -10.21 20.87 8.01
CA ILE A 179 -11.46 21.31 8.65
C ILE A 179 -12.01 20.20 9.57
N SER A 180 -12.86 20.58 10.53
CA SER A 180 -13.44 19.64 11.49
C SER A 180 -14.13 18.47 10.77
N GLY A 181 -13.85 17.25 11.26
CA GLY A 181 -14.38 16.01 10.69
C GLY A 181 -13.72 15.56 9.37
N GLN A 182 -12.88 16.36 8.72
CA GLN A 182 -12.24 15.97 7.46
C GLN A 182 -11.38 14.72 7.62
N CYS A 183 -10.55 14.64 8.67
CA CYS A 183 -9.68 13.48 8.91
C CYS A 183 -10.38 12.22 9.40
N SER A 184 -11.66 12.32 9.79
CA SER A 184 -12.49 11.13 10.04
C SER A 184 -12.98 10.50 8.73
N SER A 185 -13.01 11.29 7.65
CA SER A 185 -13.63 10.94 6.38
C SER A 185 -12.65 10.87 5.21
N CYS A 186 -11.47 11.47 5.33
CA CYS A 186 -10.42 11.59 4.30
C CYS A 186 -9.06 11.12 4.86
N ASN A 187 -8.06 10.94 4.00
CA ASN A 187 -6.76 10.36 4.36
C ASN A 187 -5.87 11.23 5.28
N CYS A 188 -5.99 12.56 5.25
CA CYS A 188 -5.22 13.51 6.07
C CYS A 188 -3.69 13.26 6.19
N PRO A 189 -2.93 13.42 5.10
CA PRO A 189 -1.46 13.37 5.10
C PRO A 189 -0.75 14.12 6.21
N SER A 190 -1.22 15.31 6.60
CA SER A 190 -0.55 16.11 7.63
C SER A 190 -0.58 15.47 9.01
N VAL A 191 -1.67 14.77 9.35
CA VAL A 191 -1.78 14.01 10.60
C VAL A 191 -0.86 12.80 10.58
N LEU A 192 -0.78 12.10 9.44
CA LEU A 192 0.14 10.98 9.26
C LEU A 192 1.60 11.42 9.35
N ALA A 193 1.95 12.51 8.67
CA ALA A 193 3.28 13.10 8.70
C ALA A 193 3.71 13.51 10.11
N ALA A 194 2.80 14.14 10.88
CA ALA A 194 3.08 14.51 12.27
C ALA A 194 3.37 13.28 13.13
N LYS A 195 2.59 12.19 12.96
CA LYS A 195 2.84 10.92 13.66
C LYS A 195 4.18 10.30 13.28
N TRP A 196 4.58 10.39 12.02
CA TRP A 196 5.84 9.80 11.54
C TRP A 196 7.09 10.45 12.13
N VAL A 197 7.04 11.75 12.43
CA VAL A 197 8.19 12.48 12.99
C VAL A 197 8.07 12.74 14.50
N GLU A 198 6.99 12.30 15.13
CA GLU A 198 6.77 12.46 16.57
C GLU A 198 7.90 11.80 17.38
N GLY A 199 8.43 12.55 18.35
CA GLY A 199 9.57 12.14 19.16
C GLY A 199 10.93 12.35 18.48
N SER A 200 10.96 12.77 17.21
CA SER A 200 12.17 13.22 16.52
C SER A 200 12.36 14.74 16.67
N ARG A 201 13.54 15.23 16.26
CA ARG A 201 13.83 16.67 16.18
C ARG A 201 13.25 17.36 14.93
N PHE A 202 12.63 16.61 14.03
CA PHE A 202 12.19 17.12 12.73
C PHE A 202 10.72 17.51 12.73
N GLY A 203 10.41 18.66 12.11
CA GLY A 203 9.07 19.04 11.73
C GLY A 203 8.61 18.34 10.45
N ILE A 204 7.31 18.44 10.15
CA ILE A 204 6.70 17.75 8.99
C ILE A 204 7.17 18.27 7.63
N LEU A 205 7.78 19.45 7.58
CA LEU A 205 8.27 20.11 6.37
C LEU A 205 9.80 19.99 6.19
N ASP A 206 10.51 19.52 7.22
CA ASP A 206 11.96 19.41 7.20
C ASP A 206 12.42 18.34 6.22
N GLN A 207 13.61 18.49 5.64
CA GLN A 207 14.22 17.40 4.89
C GLN A 207 14.71 16.33 5.86
N LEU A 208 14.28 15.09 5.63
CA LEU A 208 14.59 13.98 6.52
C LEU A 208 15.81 13.20 6.00
N PRO A 209 16.81 12.92 6.85
CA PRO A 209 17.92 12.05 6.51
C PRO A 209 17.45 10.59 6.56
N LEU A 210 16.77 10.14 5.51
CA LEU A 210 16.18 8.80 5.48
C LEU A 210 17.21 7.68 5.31
N LEU A 211 18.37 8.00 4.72
CA LEU A 211 19.48 7.08 4.58
C LEU A 211 20.68 7.59 5.39
N ASP A 212 21.51 6.67 5.87
CA ASP A 212 22.82 6.99 6.43
C ASP A 212 23.88 7.24 5.34
N ALA A 213 25.12 7.50 5.75
CA ALA A 213 26.23 7.80 4.86
C ALA A 213 26.56 6.63 3.91
N GLU A 214 26.28 5.40 4.35
CA GLU A 214 26.47 4.16 3.59
C GLU A 214 25.28 3.84 2.69
N GLY A 215 24.25 4.68 2.65
CA GLY A 215 23.03 4.50 1.87
C GLY A 215 22.08 3.44 2.43
N GLN A 216 22.23 3.06 3.71
CA GLN A 216 21.32 2.14 4.40
C GLN A 216 20.14 2.91 5.04
N PRO A 217 19.01 2.22 5.31
CA PRO A 217 17.91 2.82 6.04
C PRO A 217 18.36 3.33 7.42
N SER A 218 18.24 4.64 7.62
CA SER A 218 18.47 5.28 8.91
C SER A 218 17.45 4.81 9.95
N ASP A 219 17.75 5.00 11.24
CA ASP A 219 16.80 4.71 12.32
C ASP A 219 15.52 5.55 12.20
N LEU A 220 15.63 6.78 11.70
CA LEU A 220 14.47 7.62 11.40
C LEU A 220 13.57 7.00 10.33
N LEU A 221 14.15 6.50 9.24
CA LEU A 221 13.38 5.84 8.19
C LEU A 221 12.71 4.56 8.70
N VAL A 222 13.43 3.77 9.49
CA VAL A 222 12.90 2.56 10.12
C VAL A 222 11.68 2.92 10.97
N GLU A 223 11.80 3.91 11.85
CA GLU A 223 10.70 4.29 12.74
C GLU A 223 9.49 4.86 11.97
N ILE A 224 9.71 5.66 10.92
CA ILE A 224 8.65 6.13 10.01
C ILE A 224 7.92 4.93 9.39
N ALA A 225 8.67 3.95 8.87
CA ALA A 225 8.09 2.78 8.24
C ALA A 225 7.28 1.93 9.24
N LEU A 226 7.80 1.72 10.45
CA LEU A 226 7.13 0.96 11.51
C LEU A 226 5.86 1.64 12.00
N ARG A 227 5.88 2.97 12.22
CA ARG A 227 4.68 3.75 12.56
C ARG A 227 3.62 3.68 11.47
N ASN A 228 4.03 3.66 10.20
CA ASN A 228 3.10 3.45 9.10
C ASN A 228 2.52 2.02 9.11
N SER A 229 3.35 1.01 9.40
CA SER A 229 2.92 -0.39 9.49
C SER A 229 1.86 -0.61 10.58
N VAL A 230 1.89 0.14 11.69
CA VAL A 230 0.81 0.06 12.71
C VAL A 230 -0.57 0.34 12.14
N ASN A 231 -0.71 1.33 11.25
CA ASN A 231 -2.01 1.64 10.64
C ASN A 231 -2.45 0.54 9.65
N GLU A 232 -1.49 0.04 8.88
CA GLU A 232 -1.64 -0.96 7.82
C GLU A 232 -1.94 -2.37 8.32
N LEU A 233 -1.27 -2.77 9.40
CA LEU A 233 -1.36 -4.09 9.99
C LEU A 233 -2.39 -4.12 11.13
N GLY A 234 -3.16 -3.04 11.25
CA GLY A 234 -4.20 -2.89 12.26
C GLY A 234 -3.63 -3.10 13.65
N GLY A 235 -2.75 -2.23 14.13
CA GLY A 235 -2.25 -2.22 15.50
C GLY A 235 -1.12 -3.22 15.81
N TYR A 236 -0.53 -3.84 14.80
CA TYR A 236 0.69 -4.63 14.91
C TYR A 236 1.83 -3.92 14.17
N ARG A 237 3.08 -4.16 14.56
CA ARG A 237 4.27 -3.68 13.82
C ARG A 237 5.28 -4.81 13.64
N PRO A 238 6.14 -4.75 12.61
CA PRO A 238 7.31 -5.60 12.54
C PRO A 238 8.21 -5.41 13.77
N ASN A 239 8.71 -6.52 14.33
CA ASN A 239 9.64 -6.54 15.46
C ASN A 239 11.10 -6.30 15.02
N ASP A 240 12.01 -6.16 15.99
CA ASP A 240 13.42 -5.87 15.74
C ASP A 240 14.11 -6.93 14.87
N GLN A 241 13.73 -8.20 15.01
CA GLN A 241 14.25 -9.26 14.15
C GLN A 241 13.88 -9.02 12.68
N ALA A 242 12.60 -8.74 12.39
CA ALA A 242 12.14 -8.44 11.04
C ALA A 242 12.88 -7.22 10.45
N VAL A 243 13.10 -6.20 11.27
CA VAL A 243 13.80 -4.97 10.90
C VAL A 243 15.27 -5.26 10.55
N ALA A 244 15.98 -6.00 11.40
CA ALA A 244 17.38 -6.34 11.17
C ALA A 244 17.56 -7.14 9.88
N GLU A 245 16.73 -8.16 9.67
CA GLU A 245 16.74 -8.97 8.46
C GLU A 245 16.39 -8.15 7.21
N ALA A 246 15.40 -7.25 7.30
CA ALA A 246 15.03 -6.36 6.20
C ALA A 246 16.12 -5.33 5.85
N LYS A 247 16.82 -4.77 6.84
CA LYS A 247 17.98 -3.87 6.61
C LYS A 247 19.11 -4.63 5.90
N ALA A 248 19.45 -5.82 6.37
CA ALA A 248 20.47 -6.67 5.74
C ALA A 248 20.10 -7.07 4.30
N LEU A 249 18.81 -7.31 4.05
CA LEU A 249 18.30 -7.61 2.72
C LEU A 249 18.34 -6.38 1.81
N TYR A 250 17.99 -5.20 2.34
CA TYR A 250 18.00 -3.94 1.60
C TYR A 250 19.38 -3.68 0.98
N SER A 251 20.45 -3.87 1.74
CA SER A 251 21.83 -3.68 1.28
C SER A 251 22.22 -4.59 0.11
N LYS A 252 21.56 -5.74 -0.05
CA LYS A 252 21.87 -6.72 -1.11
C LYS A 252 21.08 -6.50 -2.40
N ILE A 253 19.89 -5.90 -2.29
CA ILE A 253 18.93 -5.82 -3.39
C ILE A 253 18.85 -4.42 -4.00
N TYR A 254 18.94 -3.38 -3.16
CA TYR A 254 18.63 -2.02 -3.55
C TYR A 254 19.83 -1.06 -3.49
N LYS A 255 21.00 -1.55 -3.06
CA LYS A 255 22.28 -0.85 -3.12
C LYS A 255 23.14 -1.53 -4.18
#